data_AF-X4ZH95-F1
#
_entry.id   AF-X4ZH95-F1
#
_cell.length_a   1.000
_cell.length_b   1.000
_cell.length_c   1.000
_cell.angle_alpha   90.00
_cell.angle_beta   90.00
_cell.angle_gamma   90.00
#
_symmetry.space_group_name_H-M   'P 1'
#
loop_
_entity.id
_entity.type
_entity.pdbx_description
1 polymer ?
#
loop_
_entity_poly.entity_id
_entity_poly.type
_entity_poly.pdbx_seq_one_letter_code
_entity_poly.pdbx_strand_id
1 'polypeptide(L)'
;MNESEVNILTDKELKPLPKLTQARLEKGMTQEQLAKKAKITRSVLSNIERGYSLPSLPVAYRIAKALDKPIEYLFFNRNVQKVNKSA
;
A
#
# COMPACT_ATOMS: atom_id res chain seq x y z
N MET A 1 6.20 -6.38 -27.34
CA MET A 1 5.46 -6.18 -26.08
C MET A 1 5.55 -7.47 -25.29
N ASN A 2 6.43 -7.49 -24.32
CA ASN A 2 6.69 -8.59 -23.40
C ASN A 2 5.63 -8.57 -22.31
N GLU A 3 4.77 -9.59 -22.29
CA GLU A 3 3.72 -9.80 -21.27
C GLU A 3 4.30 -9.96 -19.84
N SER A 4 5.62 -10.00 -19.70
CA SER A 4 6.34 -10.10 -18.42
C SER A 4 6.50 -8.77 -17.66
N GLU A 5 6.08 -7.63 -18.20
CA GLU A 5 6.17 -6.32 -17.50
C GLU A 5 4.87 -5.84 -16.86
N VAL A 6 3.82 -6.67 -16.85
CA VAL A 6 2.55 -6.33 -16.20
C VAL A 6 2.43 -7.09 -14.89
N ASN A 7 3.30 -6.79 -13.93
CA ASN A 7 3.15 -7.29 -12.55
C ASN A 7 2.09 -6.44 -11.81
N ILE A 8 0.85 -6.52 -12.28
CA ILE A 8 -0.32 -5.96 -11.60
C ILE A 8 -0.73 -6.96 -10.52
N LEU A 9 0.00 -6.97 -9.40
CA LEU A 9 -0.47 -7.42 -8.08
C LEU A 9 -1.34 -8.71 -8.07
N THR A 10 -0.97 -9.74 -8.83
CA THR A 10 -1.73 -11.00 -8.86
C THR A 10 -1.34 -11.88 -7.67
N ASP A 11 -2.24 -11.97 -6.69
CA ASP A 11 -2.55 -12.98 -5.64
C ASP A 11 -1.50 -13.97 -5.06
N LYS A 12 -0.24 -14.00 -5.48
CA LYS A 12 0.80 -14.80 -4.83
C LYS A 12 1.80 -13.88 -4.13
N GLU A 13 1.61 -13.79 -2.82
CA GLU A 13 2.46 -13.12 -1.81
C GLU A 13 2.30 -11.60 -1.69
N LEU A 14 1.14 -11.19 -1.21
CA LEU A 14 1.04 -9.89 -0.56
C LEU A 14 1.94 -9.87 0.69
N LYS A 15 2.81 -8.86 0.75
CA LYS A 15 3.76 -8.65 1.85
C LYS A 15 3.21 -7.57 2.78
N PRO A 16 3.62 -7.57 4.07
CA PRO A 16 3.31 -6.47 4.97
C PRO A 16 3.69 -5.12 4.36
N LEU A 17 2.93 -4.08 4.68
CA LEU A 17 3.11 -2.72 4.19
C LEU A 17 3.73 -1.83 5.29
N PRO A 18 5.05 -1.94 5.58
CA PRO A 18 5.67 -1.22 6.69
C PRO A 18 5.56 0.30 6.53
N LYS A 19 5.61 0.80 5.30
CA LYS A 19 5.47 2.24 5.02
C LYS A 19 4.07 2.78 5.35
N LEU A 20 3.03 1.97 5.16
CA LEU A 20 1.67 2.32 5.55
C LEU A 20 1.54 2.40 7.07
N THR A 21 2.02 1.36 7.76
CA THR A 21 2.03 1.31 9.23
C THR A 21 2.82 2.49 9.81
N GLN A 22 4.01 2.77 9.26
CA GLN A 22 4.86 3.86 9.70
C GLN A 22 4.18 5.22 9.49
N ALA A 23 3.63 5.50 8.30
CA ALA A 23 2.94 6.75 8.03
C ALA A 23 1.73 6.97 8.97
N ARG A 24 1.01 5.90 9.32
CA ARG A 24 -0.07 5.96 10.31
C ARG A 24 0.45 6.35 11.70
N LEU A 25 1.56 5.75 12.14
CA LEU A 25 2.17 6.05 13.42
C LEU A 25 2.77 7.46 13.47
N GLU A 26 3.39 7.94 12.39
CA GLU A 26 3.88 9.32 12.23
C GLU A 26 2.77 10.36 12.40
N LYS A 27 1.55 10.04 11.94
CA LYS A 27 0.35 10.89 12.14
C LYS A 27 -0.30 10.71 13.52
N GLY A 28 0.27 9.89 14.41
CA GLY A 28 -0.27 9.60 15.74
C GLY A 28 -1.62 8.88 15.72
N MET A 29 -1.93 8.14 14.64
CA MET A 29 -3.25 7.52 14.47
C MET A 29 -3.26 6.04 14.89
N THR A 30 -4.32 5.63 15.57
CA THR A 30 -4.67 4.20 15.72
C THR A 30 -5.22 3.64 14.41
N GLN A 31 -5.27 2.31 14.29
CA GLN A 31 -5.93 1.66 13.14
C GLN A 31 -7.41 2.07 13.04
N GLU A 32 -8.11 2.19 14.16
CA GLU A 32 -9.52 2.60 14.18
C GLU A 32 -9.69 4.02 13.61
N GLN A 33 -8.82 4.95 13.99
CA GLN A 33 -8.86 6.35 13.53
C GLN A 33 -8.59 6.47 12.03
N LEU A 34 -7.57 5.76 11.51
CA LEU A 34 -7.29 5.77 10.08
C LEU A 34 -8.42 5.07 9.29
N ALA A 35 -8.93 3.95 9.78
CA ALA A 35 -10.02 3.22 9.15
C ALA A 35 -11.28 4.09 9.02
N LYS A 36 -11.64 4.82 10.08
CA LYS A 36 -12.74 5.80 10.08
C LYS A 36 -12.54 6.88 9.02
N LYS A 37 -11.34 7.48 8.93
CA LYS A 37 -11.02 8.49 7.90
C LYS A 37 -11.06 7.92 6.49
N ALA A 38 -10.63 6.67 6.31
CA ALA A 38 -10.64 5.95 5.04
C ALA A 38 -12.00 5.30 4.70
N LYS A 39 -13.03 5.46 5.55
CA LYS A 39 -14.36 4.86 5.38
C LYS A 39 -14.30 3.34 5.15
N ILE A 40 -13.52 2.64 5.97
CA ILE A 40 -13.40 1.19 6.01
C ILE A 40 -13.45 0.71 7.46
N THR A 41 -13.59 -0.61 7.67
CA THR A 41 -13.49 -1.17 9.03
C THR A 41 -12.03 -1.26 9.47
N ARG A 42 -11.80 -1.25 10.79
CA ARG A 42 -10.47 -1.50 11.36
C ARG A 42 -9.90 -2.86 10.92
N SER A 43 -10.74 -3.89 10.82
CA SER A 43 -10.32 -5.22 10.36
C SER A 43 -9.77 -5.17 8.93
N VAL A 44 -10.45 -4.46 8.02
CA VAL A 44 -9.97 -4.24 6.64
C VAL A 44 -8.63 -3.52 6.66
N LEU A 45 -8.48 -2.45 7.45
CA LEU A 45 -7.18 -1.76 7.56
C LEU A 45 -6.08 -2.68 8.09
N SER A 46 -6.36 -3.50 9.11
CA SER A 46 -5.41 -4.46 9.66
C SER A 46 -4.99 -5.51 8.64
N ASN A 47 -5.93 -6.00 7.82
CA ASN A 47 -5.61 -6.90 6.70
C ASN A 47 -4.72 -6.21 5.67
N ILE A 48 -4.98 -4.95 5.32
CA ILE A 48 -4.15 -4.18 4.39
C ILE A 48 -2.73 -4.00 4.94
N GLU A 49 -2.57 -3.52 6.18
CA GLU A 49 -1.25 -3.27 6.79
C GLU A 49 -0.39 -4.54 6.86
N ARG A 50 -1.00 -5.69 7.11
CA ARG A 50 -0.31 -6.97 7.19
C ARG A 50 -0.14 -7.66 5.82
N GLY A 51 -0.70 -7.09 4.75
CA GLY A 51 -0.65 -7.70 3.42
C GLY A 51 -1.55 -8.93 3.27
N TYR A 52 -2.67 -9.01 3.98
CA TYR A 52 -3.69 -10.06 3.75
C TYR A 52 -4.76 -9.63 2.74
N SER A 53 -4.82 -8.35 2.37
CA SER A 53 -5.76 -7.86 1.37
C SER A 53 -5.24 -6.62 0.68
N LEU A 54 -5.48 -6.51 -0.63
CA LEU A 54 -5.26 -5.27 -1.37
C LEU A 54 -6.47 -4.33 -1.22
N PRO A 55 -6.25 -3.03 -0.96
CA PRO A 55 -7.31 -2.06 -1.09
C PRO A 55 -7.67 -1.86 -2.57
N SER A 56 -8.95 -1.59 -2.85
CA SER A 56 -9.32 -1.00 -4.13
C SER A 56 -8.70 0.40 -4.28
N LEU A 57 -8.54 0.88 -5.52
CA LEU A 57 -7.96 2.20 -5.78
C LEU A 57 -8.67 3.34 -5.01
N PRO A 58 -10.01 3.39 -4.90
CA PRO A 58 -10.69 4.39 -4.08
C PRO A 58 -10.33 4.30 -2.59
N VAL A 59 -10.15 3.10 -2.03
CA VAL A 59 -9.74 2.92 -0.63
C VAL A 59 -8.30 3.37 -0.44
N ALA A 60 -7.39 2.96 -1.34
CA ALA A 60 -5.99 3.38 -1.32
C ALA A 60 -5.86 4.91 -1.38
N TYR A 61 -6.63 5.57 -2.23
CA TYR A 61 -6.68 7.03 -2.33
C TYR A 61 -7.15 7.70 -1.04
N ARG A 62 -8.19 7.18 -0.37
CA ARG A 62 -8.66 7.74 0.91
C ARG A 62 -7.64 7.56 2.03
N ILE A 63 -6.95 6.42 2.07
CA ILE A 63 -5.85 6.17 3.01
C ILE A 63 -4.72 7.16 2.78
N ALA A 64 -4.27 7.31 1.52
CA ALA A 64 -3.24 8.27 1.13
C ALA A 64 -3.59 9.71 1.54
N LYS A 65 -4.82 10.15 1.26
CA LYS A 65 -5.32 11.46 1.68
C LYS A 65 -5.35 11.64 3.19
N ALA A 66 -5.76 10.62 3.95
CA ALA A 66 -5.82 10.68 5.41
C ALA A 66 -4.41 10.76 6.06
N LEU A 67 -3.41 10.15 5.41
CA LEU A 67 -2.03 10.14 5.87
C LEU A 67 -1.16 11.25 5.28
N ASP A 68 -1.68 12.01 4.32
CA ASP A 68 -0.95 13.06 3.61
C ASP A 68 0.36 12.53 3.00
N LYS A 69 0.23 11.40 2.29
CA LYS A 69 1.33 10.73 1.58
C LYS A 69 0.86 10.30 0.18
N PRO A 70 1.75 10.26 -0.83
CA PRO A 70 1.43 9.67 -2.13
C PRO A 70 1.07 8.18 -2.04
N ILE A 71 0.22 7.68 -2.93
CA ILE A 71 -0.16 6.25 -2.99
C ILE A 71 1.09 5.39 -3.23
N GLU A 72 1.97 5.85 -4.10
CA GLU A 72 3.25 5.22 -4.47
C GLU A 72 4.14 5.02 -3.24
N TYR A 73 4.16 6.00 -2.34
CA TYR A 73 4.91 5.90 -1.10
C TYR A 73 4.36 4.78 -0.21
N LEU A 74 3.05 4.64 -0.09
CA LEU A 74 2.40 3.73 0.85
C LEU A 74 2.37 2.28 0.36
N PHE A 75 2.15 2.07 -0.94
CA PHE A 75 1.82 0.75 -1.49
C PHE A 75 2.88 0.18 -2.43
N PHE A 76 3.86 0.97 -2.88
CA PHE A 76 4.89 0.51 -3.80
C PHE A 76 6.27 0.51 -3.15
N ASN A 77 6.94 -0.64 -3.22
CA ASN A 77 8.37 -0.70 -2.97
C ASN A 77 9.08 -0.33 -4.26
N ARG A 78 9.97 0.67 -4.20
CA ARG A 78 10.90 0.99 -5.30
C ARG A 78 11.90 -0.16 -5.44
N ASN A 79 11.46 -1.29 -5.95
CA ASN A 79 12.34 -2.16 -6.71
C ASN A 79 12.43 -1.52 -8.08
N VAL A 80 13.22 -0.45 -8.17
CA VAL A 80 13.73 0.02 -9.45
C VAL A 80 14.47 -1.19 -9.99
N GLN A 81 13.88 -1.87 -10.98
CA GLN A 81 14.57 -2.88 -11.77
C GLN A 81 15.97 -2.32 -12.02
N LYS A 82 17.02 -3.02 -11.55
CA LYS A 82 18.37 -2.71 -12.04
C LYS A 82 18.24 -2.86 -13.54
N VAL A 83 18.15 -1.74 -14.26
CA VAL A 83 18.25 -1.73 -15.71
C VAL A 83 19.61 -2.34 -15.95
N ASN A 84 19.64 -3.60 -16.37
CA ASN A 84 20.87 -4.26 -16.78
C ASN A 84 21.37 -3.41 -17.95
N LYS A 85 22.33 -2.51 -17.68
CA LYS A 85 23.20 -1.99 -18.72
C LYS A 85 24.03 -3.18 -19.17
N SER A 86 23.52 -3.86 -20.19
CA SER A 86 24.35 -4.70 -21.04
C SER A 86 25.36 -3.77 -21.71
N ALA A 87 26.59 -3.82 -21.21
CA ALA A 87 27.77 -3.54 -22.02
C ALA A 87 28.06 -4.78 -22.88
#